data_AF-A0A7R8ZY34-F1
#
_entry.id   AF-A0A7R8ZY34-F1
#
_cell.length_a   1.000
_cell.length_b   1.000
_cell.length_c   1.000
_cell.angle_alpha   90.00
_cell.angle_beta   90.00
_cell.angle_gamma   90.00
#
_symmetry.space_group_name_H-M   'P 1'
#
loop_
_entity.id
_entity.type
_entity.pdbx_description
1 polymer ?
#
loop_
_entity_poly.entity_id
_entity_poly.type
_entity_poly.pdbx_seq_one_letter_code
_entity_poly.pdbx_strand_id
1 'polypeptide(L)'
;MTSYFREIIDGLWSLFVGLGITFKEFFSPTVTVQYPFQKLEMPARFRGHIQLKSNDEGQPSCIVCMMCQRACPSGCISLSGKKLEGEKKKVLSSYVLDFTRCSLCGSCVESCNFDAIEFSREYTLASGLIACNADRLVRALAGLILCFVGVAGIYYFLNSPFIAMMQMLIYVGAVAVTISFAIMLAAPEQSKKTGPAGFLAGPPGLLTAAILFAGLALLATHTPWVISQKIGAGSVEAIGEHLLTSHALVFELISLILFVAIIGALVIARRGRSN
;
A
#
# COMPACT_ATOMS: atom_id res chain seq x y z
N MET A 1 36.41 -35.45 20.39
CA MET A 1 36.82 -34.14 19.82
C MET A 1 36.73 -34.06 18.31
N THR A 2 36.96 -35.16 17.57
CA THR A 2 36.95 -35.19 16.09
C THR A 2 35.57 -34.95 15.45
N SER A 3 34.46 -35.29 16.14
CA SER A 3 33.09 -35.05 15.63
C SER A 3 32.72 -33.57 15.63
N TYR A 4 33.05 -32.86 16.72
CA TYR A 4 32.75 -31.42 16.87
C TYR A 4 33.47 -30.56 15.81
N PHE A 5 34.72 -30.91 15.49
CA PHE A 5 35.45 -30.22 14.43
C PHE A 5 34.88 -30.47 13.04
N ARG A 6 34.31 -31.65 12.76
CA ARG A 6 33.60 -31.90 11.49
C ARG A 6 32.32 -31.10 11.39
N GLU A 7 31.54 -31.03 12.46
CA GLU A 7 30.29 -30.22 12.50
C GLU A 7 30.56 -28.72 12.30
N ILE A 8 31.64 -28.19 12.86
CA ILE A 8 32.05 -26.80 12.62
C ILE A 8 32.47 -26.58 11.17
N ILE A 9 33.21 -27.51 10.57
CA ILE A 9 33.67 -27.40 9.18
C ILE A 9 32.49 -27.51 8.20
N ASP A 10 31.55 -28.42 8.44
CA ASP A 10 30.35 -28.57 7.63
C ASP A 10 29.43 -27.34 7.76
N GLY A 11 29.30 -26.79 8.97
CA GLY A 11 28.61 -25.53 9.22
C GLY A 11 29.24 -24.36 8.47
N LEU A 12 30.57 -24.23 8.53
CA LEU A 12 31.31 -23.17 7.83
C LEU A 12 31.17 -23.31 6.30
N TRP A 13 31.22 -24.55 5.79
CA TRP A 13 31.04 -24.84 4.37
C TRP A 13 29.65 -24.44 3.88
N SER A 14 28.60 -24.76 4.66
CA SER A 14 27.23 -24.35 4.32
C SER A 14 27.04 -22.83 4.32
N LEU A 15 27.73 -22.11 5.22
CA LEU A 15 27.73 -20.65 5.26
C LEU A 15 28.39 -20.06 4.00
N PHE A 16 29.53 -20.59 3.56
CA PHE A 16 30.20 -20.15 2.34
C PHE A 16 29.39 -20.44 1.08
N VAL A 17 28.72 -21.59 1.02
CA VAL A 17 27.80 -21.92 -0.08
C VAL A 17 26.63 -20.93 -0.10
N GLY A 18 26.02 -20.65 1.05
CA GLY A 18 24.94 -19.66 1.17
C GLY A 18 25.38 -18.25 0.77
N LEU A 19 26.54 -17.80 1.24
CA LEU A 19 27.10 -16.49 0.89
C LEU A 19 27.46 -16.40 -0.59
N GLY A 20 27.96 -17.49 -1.20
CA GLY A 20 28.26 -17.57 -2.62
C GLY A 20 27.02 -17.42 -3.51
N ILE A 21 25.89 -17.99 -3.10
CA ILE A 21 24.60 -17.81 -3.80
C ILE A 21 24.13 -16.36 -3.68
N THR A 22 24.19 -15.78 -2.47
CA THR A 22 23.84 -14.37 -2.24
C THR A 22 24.73 -13.44 -3.07
N PHE A 23 26.03 -13.71 -3.15
CA PHE A 23 26.96 -12.92 -3.93
C PHE A 23 26.67 -13.03 -5.42
N LYS A 24 26.38 -14.22 -5.93
CA LYS A 24 25.96 -14.43 -7.32
C LYS A 24 24.69 -13.66 -7.66
N GLU A 25 23.71 -13.67 -6.75
CA GLU A 25 22.43 -12.97 -6.95
C GLU A 25 22.59 -11.45 -6.80
N PHE A 26 23.55 -10.98 -6.02
CA PHE A 26 23.86 -9.56 -5.90
C PHE A 26 24.34 -8.92 -7.22
N PHE A 27 24.96 -9.72 -8.11
CA PHE A 27 25.36 -9.29 -9.45
C PHE A 27 24.36 -9.68 -10.54
N SER A 28 23.20 -10.27 -10.20
CA SER A 28 22.15 -10.49 -11.18
C SER A 28 21.54 -9.14 -11.59
N PRO A 29 21.20 -8.96 -12.88
CA PRO A 29 20.68 -7.69 -13.35
C PRO A 29 19.36 -7.37 -12.64
N THR A 30 19.27 -6.14 -12.10
CA THR A 30 18.08 -5.66 -11.40
C THR A 30 16.87 -5.66 -12.34
N VAL A 31 15.88 -6.53 -12.08
CA VAL A 31 14.59 -6.57 -12.78
C VAL A 31 13.67 -5.50 -12.17
N THR A 32 14.05 -4.23 -12.30
CA THR A 32 13.21 -3.09 -11.93
C THR A 32 12.85 -2.31 -13.17
N VAL A 33 11.56 -2.05 -13.35
CA VAL A 33 11.08 -1.04 -14.29
C VAL A 33 11.17 0.33 -13.63
N GLN A 34 11.40 1.39 -14.42
CA GLN A 34 11.33 2.75 -13.91
C GLN A 34 9.87 3.15 -13.64
N TYR A 35 9.31 2.68 -12.54
CA TYR A 35 8.04 3.19 -12.06
C TYR A 35 8.20 4.68 -11.71
N PRO A 36 7.37 5.58 -12.22
CA PRO A 36 6.09 5.42 -12.93
C PRO A 36 6.12 5.76 -14.42
N PHE A 37 7.28 6.07 -15.01
CA PHE A 37 7.39 6.28 -16.46
C PHE A 37 7.11 4.99 -17.24
N GLN A 38 7.52 3.86 -16.66
CA GLN A 38 7.29 2.52 -17.17
C GLN A 38 6.55 1.72 -16.09
N LYS A 39 5.27 1.42 -16.34
CA LYS A 39 4.48 0.52 -15.49
C LYS A 39 4.95 -0.90 -15.73
N LEU A 40 5.07 -1.69 -14.65
CA LEU A 40 5.40 -3.10 -14.78
C LEU A 40 4.29 -3.78 -15.59
N GLU A 41 4.67 -4.44 -16.68
CA GLU A 41 3.74 -5.33 -17.38
C GLU A 41 3.48 -6.52 -16.48
N MET A 42 2.34 -6.48 -15.80
CA MET A 42 1.97 -7.56 -14.90
C MET A 42 1.82 -8.84 -15.73
N PRO A 43 2.40 -9.96 -15.28
CA PRO A 43 2.29 -11.21 -16.01
C PRO A 43 0.81 -11.59 -16.14
N ALA A 44 0.44 -12.31 -17.20
CA ALA A 44 -0.96 -12.72 -17.45
C ALA A 44 -1.61 -13.51 -16.30
N ARG A 45 -0.81 -14.02 -15.35
CA ARG A 45 -1.25 -14.72 -14.14
C ARG A 45 -1.52 -13.80 -12.94
N PHE A 46 -1.25 -12.50 -13.05
CA PHE A 46 -1.49 -11.56 -11.96
C PHE A 46 -2.99 -11.44 -11.68
N ARG A 47 -3.35 -11.61 -10.41
CA ARG A 47 -4.73 -11.56 -9.95
C ARG A 47 -4.94 -10.30 -9.10
N GLY A 48 -5.39 -9.24 -9.75
CA GLY A 48 -5.64 -7.92 -9.16
C GLY A 48 -7.12 -7.68 -8.84
N HIS A 49 -7.47 -6.44 -8.52
CA HIS A 49 -8.89 -6.07 -8.33
C HIS A 49 -9.65 -6.20 -9.64
N ILE A 50 -10.83 -6.78 -9.64
CA ILE A 50 -11.58 -7.02 -10.87
C ILE A 50 -12.30 -5.73 -11.31
N GLN A 51 -12.09 -5.29 -12.55
CA GLN A 51 -12.68 -4.11 -13.14
C GLN A 51 -13.38 -4.45 -14.46
N LEU A 52 -14.47 -3.72 -14.77
CA LEU A 52 -15.16 -3.85 -16.04
C LEU A 52 -14.42 -3.05 -17.12
N LYS A 53 -14.14 -3.68 -18.26
CA LYS A 53 -13.52 -3.03 -19.41
C LYS A 53 -14.54 -2.10 -20.08
N SER A 54 -14.11 -0.89 -20.40
CA SER A 54 -14.88 0.06 -21.21
C SER A 54 -14.40 0.00 -22.65
N ASN A 55 -15.33 0.01 -23.61
CA ASN A 55 -15.02 0.14 -25.04
C ASN A 55 -14.51 1.56 -25.36
N ASP A 56 -13.97 1.75 -26.56
CA ASP A 56 -13.46 3.04 -27.07
C ASP A 56 -14.51 4.18 -27.03
N GLU A 57 -15.80 3.84 -26.99
CA GLU A 57 -16.93 4.76 -26.89
C GLU A 57 -17.38 5.03 -25.42
N GLY A 58 -16.63 4.53 -24.43
CA GLY A 58 -16.93 4.70 -23.00
C GLY A 58 -18.08 3.85 -22.47
N GLN A 59 -18.68 2.99 -23.30
CA GLN A 59 -19.71 2.03 -22.89
C GLN A 59 -19.10 0.74 -22.34
N PRO A 60 -19.76 0.08 -21.35
CA PRO A 60 -19.30 -1.20 -20.81
C PRO A 60 -19.29 -2.30 -21.90
N SER A 61 -18.19 -3.04 -22.03
CA SER A 61 -18.06 -4.12 -23.03
C SER A 61 -18.94 -5.36 -22.75
N CYS A 62 -19.63 -5.38 -21.60
CA CYS A 62 -20.40 -6.53 -21.14
C CYS A 62 -21.76 -6.66 -21.86
N ILE A 63 -22.02 -7.85 -22.44
CA ILE A 63 -23.31 -8.17 -23.08
C ILE A 63 -24.35 -8.83 -22.16
N VAL A 64 -24.08 -8.87 -20.85
CA VAL A 64 -25.00 -9.41 -19.84
C VAL A 64 -25.36 -10.90 -20.08
N CYS A 65 -24.36 -11.73 -20.39
CA CYS A 65 -24.52 -13.19 -20.56
C CYS A 65 -24.63 -13.96 -19.24
N MET A 66 -24.36 -13.30 -18.10
CA MET A 66 -24.36 -13.86 -16.73
C MET A 66 -23.38 -15.02 -16.46
N MET A 67 -22.43 -15.29 -17.37
CA MET A 67 -21.45 -16.36 -17.16
C MET A 67 -20.54 -16.08 -15.97
N CYS A 68 -20.03 -14.85 -15.82
CA CYS A 68 -19.17 -14.47 -14.71
C CYS A 68 -19.89 -14.49 -13.35
N GLN A 69 -21.20 -14.19 -13.31
CA GLN A 69 -22.02 -14.30 -12.10
C GLN A 69 -22.18 -15.76 -11.65
N ARG A 70 -22.36 -16.68 -12.61
CA ARG A 70 -22.47 -18.13 -12.30
C ARG A 70 -21.13 -18.79 -11.99
N ALA A 71 -20.06 -18.34 -12.64
CA ALA A 71 -18.71 -18.85 -12.42
C ALA A 71 -18.11 -18.38 -11.09
N CYS A 72 -18.69 -17.35 -10.46
CA CYS A 72 -18.19 -16.82 -9.20
C CYS A 72 -18.51 -17.78 -8.03
N PRO A 73 -17.49 -18.39 -7.38
CA PRO A 73 -17.73 -19.32 -6.29
C PRO A 73 -18.27 -18.63 -5.03
N SER A 74 -17.98 -17.34 -4.86
CA SER A 74 -18.44 -16.53 -3.74
C SER A 74 -19.70 -15.73 -4.02
N GLY A 75 -20.25 -15.80 -5.25
CA GLY A 75 -21.46 -15.08 -5.64
C GLY A 75 -21.35 -13.56 -5.50
N CYS A 76 -20.16 -12.98 -5.63
CA CYS A 76 -19.90 -11.56 -5.37
C CYS A 76 -20.23 -10.62 -6.55
N ILE A 77 -20.70 -11.14 -7.68
CA ILE A 77 -21.01 -10.37 -8.90
C ILE A 77 -22.52 -10.39 -9.13
N SER A 78 -23.12 -9.22 -9.33
CA SER A 78 -24.50 -9.11 -9.81
C SER A 78 -24.58 -8.22 -11.06
N LEU A 79 -25.36 -8.69 -12.03
CA LEU A 79 -25.50 -8.09 -13.36
C LEU A 79 -26.97 -7.83 -13.68
N SER A 80 -27.27 -6.62 -14.13
CA SER A 80 -28.58 -6.26 -14.71
C SER A 80 -28.37 -5.62 -16.08
N GLY A 81 -29.28 -5.92 -17.01
CA GLY A 81 -29.24 -5.37 -18.37
C GLY A 81 -30.60 -4.87 -18.81
N LYS A 82 -30.62 -3.75 -19.54
CA LYS A 82 -31.81 -3.19 -20.16
C LYS A 82 -31.74 -3.41 -21.68
N LYS A 83 -32.88 -3.70 -22.31
CA LYS A 83 -33.00 -3.70 -23.77
C LYS A 83 -33.39 -2.30 -24.21
N LEU A 84 -32.60 -1.70 -25.10
CA LEU A 84 -32.97 -0.45 -25.76
C LEU A 84 -33.95 -0.75 -26.90
N GLU A 85 -34.96 0.10 -27.07
CA GLU A 85 -35.93 -0.04 -28.15
C GLU A 85 -35.24 0.18 -29.50
N GLY A 86 -35.25 -0.84 -30.36
CA GLY A 86 -34.66 -0.80 -31.71
C GLY A 86 -33.39 -1.62 -31.88
N GLU A 87 -32.70 -2.03 -30.81
CA GLU A 87 -31.50 -2.87 -30.90
C GLU A 87 -31.70 -4.27 -30.34
N LYS A 88 -31.13 -5.27 -31.04
CA LYS A 88 -31.17 -6.68 -30.60
C LYS A 88 -30.23 -6.96 -29.41
N LYS A 89 -29.31 -6.04 -29.09
CA LYS A 89 -28.28 -6.22 -28.05
C LYS A 89 -28.77 -5.70 -26.69
N LYS A 90 -28.53 -6.47 -25.63
CA LYS A 90 -28.74 -6.02 -24.24
C LYS A 90 -27.55 -5.18 -23.82
N VAL A 91 -27.81 -3.99 -23.29
CA VAL A 91 -26.78 -3.12 -22.71
C VAL A 91 -26.80 -3.29 -21.20
N LEU A 92 -25.61 -3.33 -20.60
CA LEU A 92 -25.44 -3.42 -19.15
C LEU A 92 -26.02 -2.16 -18.49
N SER A 93 -26.97 -2.33 -17.56
CA SER A 93 -27.57 -1.23 -16.81
C SER A 93 -26.94 -1.06 -15.43
N SER A 94 -26.54 -2.16 -14.79
CA SER A 94 -25.83 -2.12 -13.52
C SER A 94 -24.92 -3.33 -13.36
N TYR A 95 -23.70 -3.08 -12.89
CA TYR A 95 -22.75 -4.09 -12.46
C TYR A 95 -22.35 -3.75 -11.03
N VAL A 96 -22.65 -4.67 -10.11
CA VAL A 96 -22.25 -4.53 -8.70
C VAL A 96 -21.32 -5.68 -8.38
N LEU A 97 -20.12 -5.33 -7.93
CA LEU A 97 -19.09 -6.25 -7.48
C LEU A 97 -18.83 -5.98 -6.00
N ASP A 98 -19.13 -6.96 -5.16
CA ASP A 98 -18.86 -6.90 -3.72
C ASP A 98 -17.42 -7.35 -3.43
N PHE A 99 -16.50 -6.38 -3.33
CA PHE A 99 -15.08 -6.66 -3.06
C PHE A 99 -14.83 -7.40 -1.75
N THR A 100 -15.66 -7.17 -0.74
CA THR A 100 -15.56 -7.84 0.56
C THR A 100 -15.78 -9.35 0.49
N ARG A 101 -16.47 -9.84 -0.55
CA ARG A 101 -16.74 -11.26 -0.81
C ARG A 101 -15.88 -11.85 -1.92
N CYS A 102 -15.10 -11.03 -2.62
CA CYS A 102 -14.31 -11.49 -3.75
C CYS A 102 -13.04 -12.20 -3.26
N SER A 103 -12.84 -13.46 -3.67
CA SER A 103 -11.63 -14.23 -3.35
C SER A 103 -10.47 -14.00 -4.32
N LEU A 104 -10.64 -13.10 -5.30
CA LEU A 104 -9.64 -12.82 -6.36
C LEU A 104 -9.18 -14.09 -7.10
N CYS A 105 -10.08 -15.08 -7.22
CA CYS A 105 -9.78 -16.39 -7.79
C CYS A 105 -9.65 -16.40 -9.32
N GLY A 106 -10.08 -15.34 -10.02
CA GLY A 106 -9.96 -15.22 -11.48
C GLY A 106 -10.99 -16.01 -12.30
N SER A 107 -11.83 -16.84 -11.69
CA SER A 107 -12.84 -17.65 -12.41
C SER A 107 -13.78 -16.80 -13.26
N CYS A 108 -14.14 -15.60 -12.80
CA CYS A 108 -14.98 -14.69 -13.56
C CYS A 108 -14.29 -14.09 -14.80
N VAL A 109 -12.97 -13.85 -14.73
CA VAL A 109 -12.15 -13.35 -15.85
C VAL A 109 -11.97 -14.46 -16.87
N GLU A 110 -11.59 -15.65 -16.43
CA GLU A 110 -11.39 -16.82 -17.29
C GLU A 110 -12.69 -17.30 -17.95
N SER A 111 -13.84 -17.17 -17.27
CA SER A 111 -15.15 -17.53 -17.82
C SER A 111 -15.72 -16.50 -18.82
N CYS A 112 -15.12 -15.32 -18.95
CA CYS A 112 -15.68 -14.25 -19.77
C CYS A 112 -15.25 -14.41 -21.23
N ASN A 113 -16.13 -14.99 -22.05
CA ASN A 113 -15.88 -15.15 -23.50
C ASN A 113 -15.74 -13.83 -24.28
N PHE A 114 -16.14 -12.70 -23.69
CA PHE A 114 -16.13 -11.37 -24.33
C PHE A 114 -15.08 -10.43 -23.73
N ASP A 115 -14.21 -10.94 -22.84
CA ASP A 115 -13.13 -10.18 -22.20
C ASP A 115 -13.59 -8.83 -21.61
N ALA A 116 -14.80 -8.82 -21.05
CA ALA A 116 -15.43 -7.61 -20.50
C ALA A 116 -14.97 -7.31 -19.07
N ILE A 117 -14.18 -8.20 -18.46
CA ILE A 117 -13.78 -8.13 -17.05
C ILE A 117 -12.27 -8.43 -16.99
N GLU A 118 -11.50 -7.50 -16.42
CA GLU A 118 -10.04 -7.62 -16.30
C GLU A 118 -9.57 -7.34 -14.87
N PHE A 119 -8.29 -7.64 -14.59
CA PHE A 119 -7.66 -7.26 -13.33
C PHE A 119 -7.03 -5.86 -13.44
N SER A 120 -7.43 -4.97 -12.53
CA SER A 120 -6.93 -3.61 -12.39
C SER A 120 -5.49 -3.58 -11.92
N ARG A 121 -4.79 -2.51 -12.31
CA ARG A 121 -3.34 -2.37 -12.17
C ARG A 121 -2.92 -1.25 -11.20
N GLU A 122 -3.83 -0.82 -10.32
CA GLU A 122 -3.63 0.32 -9.38
C GLU A 122 -3.38 -0.17 -7.95
N TYR A 123 -2.26 0.22 -7.34
CA TYR A 123 -1.80 -0.34 -6.06
C TYR A 123 -1.63 0.67 -4.90
N THR A 124 -1.63 1.98 -5.13
CA THR A 124 -1.37 3.00 -4.08
C THR A 124 -2.58 3.21 -3.15
N LEU A 125 -3.80 3.27 -3.68
CA LEU A 125 -5.03 3.28 -2.86
C LEU A 125 -5.25 1.93 -2.17
N ALA A 126 -4.86 0.84 -2.85
CA ALA A 126 -4.92 -0.50 -2.30
C ALA A 126 -4.02 -0.66 -1.06
N SER A 127 -2.83 -0.05 -1.01
CA SER A 127 -1.98 -0.13 0.20
C SER A 127 -2.59 0.49 1.44
N GLY A 128 -3.28 1.63 1.31
CA GLY A 128 -3.96 2.26 2.45
C GLY A 128 -5.11 1.39 2.97
N LEU A 129 -5.89 0.80 2.04
CA LEU A 129 -6.94 -0.15 2.40
C LEU A 129 -6.39 -1.41 3.07
N ILE A 130 -5.28 -1.96 2.58
CA ILE A 130 -4.60 -3.12 3.18
C ILE A 130 -4.07 -2.78 4.57
N ALA A 131 -3.47 -1.61 4.76
CA ALA A 131 -2.95 -1.18 6.07
C ALA A 131 -4.06 -1.09 7.13
N CYS A 132 -5.23 -0.56 6.77
CA CYS A 132 -6.33 -0.34 7.71
C CYS A 132 -7.22 -1.57 7.93
N ASN A 133 -7.38 -2.46 6.95
CA ASN A 133 -8.31 -3.59 7.01
C ASN A 133 -7.62 -4.95 7.26
N ALA A 134 -6.31 -4.98 7.43
CA ALA A 134 -5.60 -6.23 7.65
C ALA A 134 -5.78 -6.75 9.09
N ASP A 135 -6.42 -7.92 9.22
CA ASP A 135 -6.51 -8.66 10.51
C ASP A 135 -5.17 -9.12 11.08
N ARG A 136 -4.11 -9.13 10.26
CA ARG A 136 -2.77 -9.57 10.64
C ARG A 136 -1.86 -8.35 10.67
N LEU A 137 -1.23 -8.10 11.82
CA LEU A 137 -0.33 -6.96 12.04
C LEU A 137 0.81 -6.91 11.00
N VAL A 138 1.36 -8.06 10.61
CA VAL A 138 2.41 -8.14 9.58
C VAL A 138 1.90 -7.68 8.20
N ARG A 139 0.65 -8.03 7.84
CA ARG A 139 0.02 -7.59 6.58
C ARG A 139 -0.32 -6.10 6.62
N ALA A 140 -0.75 -5.58 7.77
CA ALA A 140 -0.97 -4.15 7.97
C ALA A 140 0.34 -3.36 7.79
N LEU A 141 1.44 -3.85 8.36
CA LEU A 141 2.77 -3.27 8.21
C LEU A 141 3.26 -3.28 6.76
N ALA A 142 3.05 -4.38 6.02
CA ALA A 142 3.39 -4.44 4.60
C ALA A 142 2.61 -3.38 3.79
N GLY A 143 1.32 -3.18 4.09
CA GLY A 143 0.51 -2.11 3.50
C GLY A 143 1.04 -0.71 3.85
N LEU A 144 1.47 -0.49 5.10
CA LEU A 144 2.05 0.77 5.56
C LEU A 144 3.37 1.09 4.85
N ILE A 145 4.27 0.10 4.70
CA ILE A 145 5.53 0.25 3.97
C ILE A 145 5.24 0.63 2.51
N LEU A 146 4.30 -0.06 1.85
CA LEU A 146 3.95 0.23 0.47
C LEU A 146 3.37 1.65 0.32
N CYS A 147 2.60 2.12 1.30
CA CYS A 147 2.11 3.49 1.36
C CYS A 147 3.25 4.51 1.46
N PHE A 148 4.21 4.31 2.38
CA PHE A 148 5.36 5.22 2.52
C PHE A 148 6.24 5.27 1.26
N VAL A 149 6.45 4.14 0.59
CA VAL A 149 7.14 4.09 -0.71
C VAL A 149 6.35 4.84 -1.77
N GLY A 150 5.02 4.69 -1.81
CA GLY A 150 4.15 5.43 -2.72
C GLY A 150 4.22 6.94 -2.51
N VAL A 151 4.19 7.41 -1.26
CA VAL A 151 4.33 8.83 -0.89
C VAL A 151 5.71 9.37 -1.30
N ALA A 152 6.78 8.63 -1.06
CA ALA A 152 8.12 9.01 -1.51
C ALA A 152 8.18 9.18 -3.05
N GLY A 153 7.52 8.28 -3.79
CA GLY A 153 7.34 8.42 -5.23
C GLY A 153 6.64 9.73 -5.60
N ILE A 154 5.51 10.05 -4.97
CA ILE A 154 4.78 11.29 -5.22
C ILE A 154 5.66 12.54 -4.96
N TYR A 155 6.45 12.54 -3.89
CA TYR A 155 7.38 13.65 -3.62
C TYR A 155 8.46 13.81 -4.69
N TYR A 156 8.97 12.71 -5.22
CA TYR A 156 9.90 12.75 -6.34
C TYR A 156 9.24 13.37 -7.59
N PHE A 157 8.00 12.98 -7.92
CA PHE A 157 7.23 13.57 -9.04
C PHE A 157 6.92 15.04 -8.87
N LEU A 158 6.72 15.48 -7.63
CA LEU A 158 6.50 16.88 -7.29
C LEU A 158 7.79 17.72 -7.32
N ASN A 159 8.89 17.18 -7.87
CA ASN A 159 10.20 17.84 -7.98
C ASN A 159 10.83 18.12 -6.60
N SER A 160 10.57 17.27 -5.60
CA SER A 160 11.15 17.37 -4.26
C SER A 160 12.01 16.14 -3.92
N PRO A 161 13.19 15.98 -4.54
CA PRO A 161 14.03 14.79 -4.39
C PRO A 161 14.59 14.64 -2.97
N PHE A 162 14.96 15.74 -2.31
CA PHE A 162 15.46 15.70 -0.93
C PHE A 162 14.42 15.12 0.04
N ILE A 163 13.18 15.60 -0.02
CA ILE A 163 12.09 15.12 0.84
C ILE A 163 11.75 13.66 0.52
N ALA A 164 11.76 13.26 -0.76
CA ALA A 164 11.57 11.87 -1.15
C ALA A 164 12.65 10.94 -0.56
N MET A 165 13.92 11.35 -0.58
CA MET A 165 15.01 10.58 0.03
C MET A 165 14.87 10.49 1.55
N MET A 166 14.52 11.58 2.22
CA MET A 166 14.27 11.57 3.66
C MET A 166 13.06 10.71 4.02
N GLN A 167 12.01 10.70 3.20
CA GLN A 167 10.84 9.84 3.36
C GLN A 167 11.24 8.35 3.36
N MET A 168 12.10 7.96 2.41
CA MET A 168 12.61 6.59 2.34
C MET A 168 13.51 6.25 3.52
N LEU A 169 14.46 7.11 3.87
CA LEU A 169 15.42 6.82 4.95
C LEU A 169 14.73 6.74 6.32
N ILE A 170 13.87 7.72 6.64
CA ILE A 170 13.30 7.85 7.97
C ILE A 170 12.08 6.94 8.13
N TYR A 171 11.09 7.03 7.22
CA TYR A 171 9.83 6.31 7.43
C TYR A 171 9.92 4.84 7.02
N VAL A 172 10.54 4.54 5.88
CA VAL A 172 10.73 3.14 5.44
C VAL A 172 11.92 2.51 6.17
N GLY A 173 13.05 3.21 6.25
CA GLY A 173 14.30 2.67 6.79
C GLY A 173 14.34 2.55 8.32
N ALA A 174 13.86 3.56 9.06
CA ALA A 174 13.95 3.56 10.53
C ALA A 174 12.61 3.22 11.20
N VAL A 175 11.54 3.97 10.88
CA VAL A 175 10.26 3.86 11.59
C VAL A 175 9.58 2.52 11.31
N ALA A 176 9.40 2.14 10.05
CA ALA A 176 8.73 0.89 9.70
C ALA A 176 9.52 -0.35 10.18
N VAL A 177 10.85 -0.31 10.11
CA VAL A 177 11.72 -1.38 10.64
C VAL A 177 11.60 -1.48 12.16
N THR A 178 11.59 -0.36 12.87
CA THR A 178 11.39 -0.34 14.33
C THR A 178 10.02 -0.92 14.71
N ILE A 179 8.97 -0.57 13.96
CA ILE A 179 7.63 -1.14 14.13
C ILE A 179 7.66 -2.66 13.84
N SER A 180 8.38 -3.11 12.81
CA SER A 180 8.54 -4.53 12.51
C SER A 180 9.17 -5.29 13.68
N PHE A 181 10.27 -4.80 14.23
CA PHE A 181 10.92 -5.42 15.39
C PHE A 181 9.99 -5.42 16.61
N ALA A 182 9.27 -4.33 16.85
CA ALA A 182 8.30 -4.27 17.94
C ALA A 182 7.19 -5.31 17.78
N ILE A 183 6.64 -5.50 16.56
CA ILE A 183 5.62 -6.51 16.28
C ILE A 183 6.18 -7.93 16.41
N MET A 184 7.44 -8.17 16.02
CA MET A 184 8.08 -9.49 16.15
C MET A 184 8.39 -9.86 17.60
N LEU A 185 8.70 -8.87 18.45
CA LEU A 185 8.90 -9.06 19.89
C LEU A 185 7.58 -9.16 20.66
N ALA A 186 6.50 -8.58 20.14
CA ALA A 186 5.18 -8.73 20.70
C ALA A 186 4.68 -10.16 20.49
N ALA A 187 4.12 -10.77 21.53
CA ALA A 187 3.48 -12.07 21.40
C ALA A 187 2.37 -12.00 20.34
N PRO A 188 2.24 -12.99 19.44
CA PRO A 188 1.20 -12.97 18.43
C PRO A 188 -0.17 -13.00 19.13
N GLU A 189 -0.93 -11.91 19.02
CA GLU A 189 -2.31 -11.89 19.49
C GLU A 189 -3.10 -12.97 18.73
N GLN A 190 -3.65 -13.93 19.46
CA GLN A 190 -4.67 -14.81 18.92
C GLN A 190 -5.87 -13.95 18.54
N SER A 191 -6.38 -14.15 17.32
CA SER A 191 -7.58 -13.49 16.78
C SER A 191 -8.63 -13.30 17.88
N LYS A 192 -8.84 -12.04 18.26
CA LYS A 192 -9.89 -11.66 19.20
C LYS A 192 -11.21 -12.13 18.59
N LYS A 193 -11.86 -13.15 19.17
CA LYS A 193 -13.27 -13.47 18.87
C LYS A 193 -14.06 -12.20 19.17
N THR A 194 -14.51 -11.52 18.12
CA THR A 194 -15.29 -10.30 18.25
C THR A 194 -16.58 -10.65 19.00
N GLY A 195 -16.72 -10.16 20.24
CA GLY A 195 -18.04 -9.95 20.83
C GLY A 195 -18.87 -9.00 19.94
N PRO A 196 -20.17 -8.81 20.21
CA PRO A 196 -21.01 -7.94 19.38
C PRO A 196 -20.32 -6.58 19.27
N ALA A 197 -20.05 -6.15 18.03
CA ALA A 197 -19.46 -4.85 17.77
C ALA A 197 -20.30 -3.81 18.50
N GLY A 198 -19.67 -2.98 19.34
CA GLY A 198 -20.38 -1.90 20.00
C GLY A 198 -21.10 -1.06 18.96
N PHE A 199 -22.26 -0.50 19.28
CA PHE A 199 -23.08 0.31 18.36
C PHE A 199 -22.29 1.43 17.64
N LEU A 200 -21.18 1.87 18.25
CA LEU A 200 -20.25 2.87 17.71
C LEU A 200 -19.16 2.32 16.77
N ALA A 201 -18.94 1.00 16.72
CA ALA A 201 -17.93 0.35 15.90
C ALA A 201 -18.56 -0.19 14.61
N GLY A 202 -18.40 0.56 13.51
CA GLY A 202 -18.89 0.17 12.17
C GLY A 202 -19.56 1.35 11.45
N PRO A 203 -20.90 1.38 11.30
CA PRO A 203 -21.59 2.41 10.53
C PRO A 203 -21.28 3.87 10.91
N PRO A 204 -21.26 4.27 12.20
CA PRO A 204 -20.95 5.65 12.56
C PRO A 204 -19.49 6.02 12.31
N GLY A 205 -18.55 5.08 12.41
CA GLY A 205 -17.15 5.31 12.04
C GLY A 205 -16.94 5.51 10.54
N LEU A 206 -17.68 4.78 9.70
CA LEU A 206 -17.67 5.01 8.25
C LEU A 206 -18.30 6.36 7.90
N LEU A 207 -19.41 6.73 8.57
CA LEU A 207 -20.08 8.01 8.37
C LEU A 207 -19.17 9.18 8.72
N THR A 208 -18.44 9.14 9.85
CA THR A 208 -17.52 10.21 10.23
C THR A 208 -16.36 10.34 9.25
N ALA A 209 -15.77 9.22 8.80
CA ALA A 209 -14.72 9.23 7.79
C ALA A 209 -15.23 9.80 6.44
N ALA A 210 -16.44 9.42 6.02
CA ALA A 210 -17.05 9.90 4.78
C ALA A 210 -17.37 11.39 4.85
N ILE A 211 -17.90 11.89 5.97
CA ILE A 211 -18.17 13.32 6.18
C ILE A 211 -16.87 14.12 6.14
N LEU A 212 -15.81 13.64 6.79
CA LEU A 212 -14.51 14.31 6.79
C LEU A 212 -13.87 14.32 5.40
N PHE A 213 -13.93 13.20 4.68
CA PHE A 213 -13.45 13.12 3.29
C PHE A 213 -14.24 14.05 2.37
N ALA A 214 -15.58 14.06 2.46
CA ALA A 214 -16.43 14.94 1.67
C ALA A 214 -16.16 16.42 1.99
N GLY A 215 -15.98 16.77 3.27
CA GLY A 215 -15.64 18.13 3.69
C GLY A 215 -14.30 18.59 3.12
N LEU A 216 -13.26 17.76 3.18
CA LEU A 216 -11.95 18.06 2.60
C LEU A 216 -12.00 18.14 1.07
N ALA A 217 -12.73 17.23 0.42
CA ALA A 217 -12.88 17.23 -1.04
C ALA A 217 -13.62 18.49 -1.51
N LEU A 218 -14.69 18.88 -0.82
CA LEU A 218 -15.45 20.09 -1.12
C LEU A 218 -14.59 21.33 -0.91
N LEU A 219 -13.88 21.43 0.22
CA LEU A 219 -12.92 22.51 0.43
C LEU A 219 -11.89 22.55 -0.71
N ALA A 220 -11.31 21.42 -1.08
CA ALA A 220 -10.31 21.37 -2.13
C ALA A 220 -10.82 21.73 -3.53
N THR A 221 -12.08 21.45 -3.87
CA THR A 221 -12.65 21.82 -5.19
C THR A 221 -13.18 23.24 -5.24
N HIS A 222 -13.61 23.79 -4.10
CA HIS A 222 -14.20 25.13 -4.05
C HIS A 222 -13.19 26.24 -3.73
N THR A 223 -12.01 25.91 -3.17
CA THR A 223 -10.97 26.92 -2.93
C THR A 223 -10.20 27.24 -4.21
N PRO A 224 -10.13 28.52 -4.63
CA PRO A 224 -9.31 28.91 -5.76
C PRO A 224 -7.83 28.85 -5.37
N TRP A 225 -7.13 27.81 -5.84
CA TRP A 225 -5.71 27.61 -5.56
C TRP A 225 -4.86 28.57 -6.38
N VAL A 226 -4.05 29.39 -5.71
CA VAL A 226 -3.07 30.25 -6.37
C VAL A 226 -1.83 29.40 -6.68
N ILE A 227 -1.54 29.21 -7.96
CA ILE A 227 -0.35 28.44 -8.39
C ILE A 227 0.88 29.29 -8.13
N SER A 228 1.59 29.00 -7.03
CA SER A 228 2.86 29.66 -6.71
C SER A 228 3.95 29.21 -7.68
N GLN A 229 4.87 30.12 -8.01
CA GLN A 229 6.03 29.77 -8.84
C GLN A 229 6.91 28.75 -8.11
N LYS A 230 7.43 27.76 -8.85
CA LYS A 230 8.36 26.77 -8.31
C LYS A 230 9.70 27.47 -8.00
N ILE A 231 9.89 27.90 -6.76
CA ILE A 231 11.13 28.51 -6.28
C ILE A 231 12.07 27.38 -5.85
N GLY A 232 13.22 27.26 -6.53
CA GLY A 232 14.21 26.22 -6.26
C GLY A 232 13.81 24.86 -6.82
N ALA A 233 14.65 24.29 -7.68
CA ALA A 233 14.46 22.97 -8.31
C ALA A 233 14.69 21.79 -7.32
N GLY A 234 14.21 21.91 -6.09
CA GLY A 234 14.51 20.93 -5.03
C GLY A 234 15.97 20.92 -4.58
N SER A 235 16.67 22.06 -4.69
CA SER A 235 18.05 22.24 -4.26
C SER A 235 18.20 21.98 -2.75
N VAL A 236 19.11 21.07 -2.39
CA VAL A 236 19.46 20.75 -0.98
C VAL A 236 20.09 21.96 -0.30
N GLU A 237 20.87 22.75 -1.03
CA GLU A 237 21.54 23.94 -0.53
C GLU A 237 20.52 25.01 -0.11
N ALA A 238 19.53 25.29 -0.95
CA ALA A 238 18.47 26.26 -0.62
C ALA A 238 17.66 25.83 0.62
N ILE A 239 17.38 24.54 0.77
CA ILE A 239 16.72 24.00 1.97
C ILE A 239 17.60 24.21 3.21
N GLY A 240 18.91 23.94 3.10
CA GLY A 240 19.87 24.15 4.17
C GLY A 240 19.95 25.61 4.62
N GLU A 241 20.05 26.54 3.68
CA GLU A 241 20.05 27.98 3.96
C GLU A 241 18.78 28.41 4.68
N HIS A 242 17.60 28.00 4.20
CA HIS A 242 16.33 28.35 4.82
C HIS A 242 16.13 27.73 6.21
N LEU A 243 16.66 26.53 6.46
CA LEU A 243 16.62 25.88 7.76
C LEU A 243 17.51 26.60 8.79
N LEU A 244 18.70 27.04 8.38
CA LEU A 244 19.68 27.66 9.28
C LEU A 244 19.49 29.18 9.45
N THR A 245 18.80 29.85 8.53
CA THR A 245 18.56 31.31 8.62
C THR A 245 17.14 31.63 9.08
N SER A 246 16.13 31.16 8.34
CA SER A 246 14.73 31.58 8.55
C SER A 246 14.01 30.69 9.57
N HIS A 247 14.35 29.40 9.64
CA HIS A 247 13.68 28.42 10.50
C HIS A 247 14.57 27.88 11.64
N ALA A 248 15.63 28.62 12.01
CA ALA A 248 16.60 28.19 13.01
C ALA A 248 15.96 27.80 14.35
N LEU A 249 14.98 28.59 14.81
CA LEU A 249 14.25 28.29 16.06
C LEU A 249 13.48 26.97 16.01
N VAL A 250 12.89 26.66 14.85
CA VAL A 250 12.17 25.38 14.65
C VAL A 250 13.17 24.22 14.68
N PHE A 251 14.35 24.41 14.09
CA PHE A 251 15.41 23.42 14.09
C PHE A 251 15.94 23.13 15.51
N GLU A 252 16.20 24.16 16.32
CA GLU A 252 16.59 24.01 17.73
C GLU A 252 15.50 23.29 18.54
N LEU A 253 14.24 23.66 18.35
CA LEU A 253 13.12 23.05 19.06
C LEU A 253 12.98 21.56 18.73
N ILE A 254 13.13 21.17 17.46
CA ILE A 254 13.09 19.76 17.05
C ILE A 254 14.20 18.97 17.75
N SER A 255 15.41 19.53 17.88
CA SER A 255 16.52 18.85 18.57
C SER A 255 16.21 18.58 20.05
N LEU A 256 15.58 19.54 20.74
CA LEU A 256 15.14 19.38 22.13
C LEU A 256 14.02 18.35 22.27
N ILE A 257 13.04 18.36 21.36
CA ILE A 257 11.95 17.37 21.36
C ILE A 257 12.50 15.96 21.18
N LEU A 258 13.44 15.76 20.24
CA LEU A 258 14.08 14.46 20.02
C LEU A 258 14.89 14.02 21.23
N PHE A 259 15.59 14.93 21.90
CA PHE A 259 16.33 14.62 23.13
C PHE A 259 15.39 14.15 24.25
N VAL A 260 14.29 14.87 24.49
CA VAL A 260 13.28 14.50 25.48
C VAL A 260 12.61 13.16 25.13
N ALA A 261 12.32 12.93 23.85
CA ALA A 261 11.73 11.67 23.38
C ALA A 261 12.67 10.46 23.63
N ILE A 262 13.98 10.61 23.39
CA ILE A 262 14.97 9.55 23.65
C ILE A 262 15.08 9.26 25.16
N ILE A 263 15.15 10.30 26.01
CA ILE A 263 15.15 10.13 27.47
C ILE A 263 13.87 9.42 27.93
N GLY A 264 12.71 9.86 27.42
CA GLY A 264 11.41 9.26 27.73
C GLY A 264 11.36 7.78 27.37
N ALA A 265 11.80 7.42 26.15
CA ALA A 265 11.87 6.04 25.71
C ALA A 265 12.81 5.18 26.59
N LEU A 266 13.98 5.73 26.98
CA LEU A 266 14.95 5.03 27.84
C LEU A 266 14.43 4.80 29.26
N VAL A 267 13.75 5.78 29.85
CA VAL A 267 13.15 5.66 31.18
C VAL A 267 12.04 4.60 31.18
N ILE A 268 11.19 4.57 30.15
CA ILE A 268 10.14 3.56 29.99
C ILE A 268 10.76 2.16 29.83
N ALA A 269 11.76 2.01 28.96
CA ALA A 269 12.42 0.73 28.72
C ALA A 269 13.14 0.19 29.97
N ARG A 270 13.69 1.07 30.83
CA ARG A 270 14.40 0.65 32.06
C ARG A 270 13.48 0.16 33.17
N ARG A 271 12.25 0.67 33.29
CA ARG A 271 11.34 0.31 34.41
C ARG A 271 10.96 -1.18 34.43
N GLY A 272 11.05 -1.88 33.30
CA GLY A 272 10.76 -3.32 33.21
C GLY A 272 11.83 -4.26 33.77
N ARG A 273 12.98 -3.76 34.26
CA ARG A 273 14.10 -4.58 34.76
C ARG A 273 14.28 -4.56 36.30
N SER A 274 13.48 -3.78 37.02
CA SER A 274 13.67 -3.51 38.46
C SER A 274 12.76 -4.33 39.38
N ASN A 275 11.86 -5.14 38.82
CA ASN A 275 11.04 -6.14 39.52
C ASN A 275 11.24 -7.49 38.82
#